data_AF-A0A842K0I4-F1
#
_entry.id   AF-A0A842K0I4-F1
#
_cell.length_a   1.000
_cell.length_b   1.000
_cell.length_c   1.000
_cell.angle_alpha   90.00
_cell.angle_beta   90.00
_cell.angle_gamma   90.00
#
_symmetry.space_group_name_H-M   'P 1'
#
loop_
_entity.id
_entity.type
_entity.pdbx_description
1 polymer ?
#
loop_
_entity_poly.entity_id
_entity_poly.type
_entity_poly.pdbx_seq_one_letter_code
_entity_poly.pdbx_strand_id
1 'polypeptide(L)'
;MCTRPGNWEIRAACRGVASSVFFSPDGERGIARARRESGAREICHDCPVLAQCRDHALSNGEPYGIWGGMTEADRRRHTRTLRRGQH
;
A
#
# COMPACT_ATOMS: atom_id res chain seq x y z
N MET A 1 -7.27 -0.75 28.26
CA MET A 1 -6.33 -1.32 27.26
C MET A 1 -7.10 -1.51 25.96
N CYS A 2 -6.89 -0.63 24.99
CA CYS A 2 -7.57 -0.69 23.70
C CYS A 2 -6.95 -1.81 22.86
N THR A 3 -7.50 -3.02 22.94
CA THR A 3 -7.17 -4.08 21.97
C THR A 3 -7.61 -3.59 20.61
N ARG A 4 -6.65 -3.18 19.79
CA ARG A 4 -6.89 -2.66 18.44
C ARG A 4 -7.63 -3.74 17.64
N PRO A 5 -8.81 -3.45 17.07
CA PRO A 5 -9.58 -4.45 16.36
C PRO A 5 -8.78 -4.96 15.15
N GLY A 6 -8.58 -6.27 15.08
CA GLY A 6 -8.04 -6.94 13.90
C GLY A 6 -6.51 -6.91 13.80
N ASN A 7 -5.88 -8.01 14.24
CA ASN A 7 -4.50 -8.36 13.91
C ASN A 7 -4.33 -8.77 12.42
N TRP A 8 -4.94 -8.02 11.50
CA TRP A 8 -4.89 -8.31 10.07
C TRP A 8 -3.46 -8.18 9.53
N GLU A 9 -2.66 -7.29 10.12
CA GLU A 9 -1.22 -7.15 9.85
C GLU A 9 -0.45 -8.46 10.10
N ILE A 10 -0.94 -9.33 10.98
CA ILE A 10 -0.33 -10.64 11.26
C ILE A 10 -0.64 -11.64 10.13
N ARG A 11 -1.76 -11.46 9.43
CA ARG A 11 -2.20 -12.29 8.30
C ARG A 11 -1.76 -11.74 6.94
N ALA A 12 -1.01 -10.64 6.92
CA ALA A 12 -0.54 -10.04 5.69
C ALA A 12 0.51 -10.92 4.99
N ALA A 13 0.32 -11.21 3.71
CA ALA A 13 1.27 -12.00 2.92
C ALA A 13 2.65 -11.33 2.82
N CYS A 14 2.71 -10.00 2.96
CA CYS A 14 3.96 -9.25 2.98
C CYS A 14 4.75 -9.36 4.30
N ARG A 15 4.21 -10.00 5.36
CA ARG A 15 4.76 -10.07 6.73
C ARG A 15 5.99 -10.98 6.88
N GLY A 16 7.00 -10.76 6.06
CA GLY A 16 8.21 -11.58 5.99
C GLY A 16 9.09 -11.18 4.80
N VAL A 17 8.55 -10.35 3.91
CA VAL A 17 9.29 -9.71 2.84
C VAL A 17 9.94 -8.44 3.39
N ALA A 18 11.14 -8.11 2.89
CA ALA A 18 11.87 -6.92 3.31
C ALA A 18 11.04 -5.64 3.06
N SER A 19 11.04 -4.74 4.03
CA SER A 19 10.33 -3.45 3.94
C SER A 19 10.82 -2.61 2.76
N SER A 20 12.07 -2.76 2.35
CA SER A 20 12.64 -2.13 1.14
C SER A 20 11.92 -2.50 -0.16
N VAL A 21 11.17 -3.61 -0.19
CA VAL A 21 10.32 -3.98 -1.32
C VAL A 21 9.07 -3.10 -1.38
N PHE A 22 8.57 -2.60 -0.25
CA PHE A 22 7.36 -1.79 -0.19
C PHE A 22 7.65 -0.30 -0.07
N PHE A 23 8.75 0.07 0.60
CA PHE A 23 9.17 1.44 0.82
C PHE A 23 10.43 1.74 -0.01
N SER A 24 10.36 2.79 -0.84
CA SER A 24 11.48 3.19 -1.69
C SER A 24 12.66 3.67 -0.85
N PRO A 25 13.90 3.29 -1.17
CA PRO A 25 15.07 4.01 -0.66
C PRO A 25 15.11 5.44 -1.21
N ASP A 26 15.79 6.34 -0.49
CA ASP A 26 15.91 7.74 -0.90
C ASP A 26 16.56 7.83 -2.30
N GLY A 27 15.95 8.63 -3.18
CA GLY A 27 16.45 8.84 -4.55
C GLY A 27 16.05 7.80 -5.61
N GLU A 28 15.29 6.74 -5.27
CA GLU A 28 14.83 5.74 -6.27
C GLU A 28 13.84 6.35 -7.28
N ARG A 29 14.18 6.31 -8.57
CA ARG A 29 13.37 6.90 -9.65
C ARG A 29 13.36 6.04 -10.91
N GLY A 30 12.44 6.36 -11.82
CA GLY A 30 12.37 5.75 -13.15
C GLY A 30 12.04 4.26 -13.12
N ILE A 31 12.76 3.49 -13.95
CA ILE A 31 12.49 2.05 -14.18
C ILE A 31 12.71 1.22 -12.91
N ALA A 32 13.69 1.59 -12.07
CA ALA A 32 13.97 0.89 -10.81
C ALA A 32 12.75 0.92 -9.88
N ARG A 33 12.18 2.13 -9.68
CA ARG A 33 10.93 2.31 -8.93
C ARG A 33 9.79 1.48 -9.52
N ALA A 34 9.58 1.55 -10.83
CA ALA A 34 8.49 0.85 -11.49
C ALA A 34 8.58 -0.68 -11.32
N ARG A 35 9.78 -1.27 -11.46
CA ARG A 35 9.98 -2.71 -11.26
C ARG A 35 9.66 -3.15 -9.83
N ARG A 36 10.12 -2.36 -8.87
CA ARG A 36 9.97 -2.63 -7.44
C ARG A 36 8.52 -2.45 -7.01
N GLU A 37 7.84 -1.45 -7.57
CA GLU A 37 6.39 -1.25 -7.43
C GLU A 37 5.59 -2.43 -8.03
N SER A 38 5.96 -2.94 -9.20
CA SER A 38 5.31 -4.11 -9.80
C SER A 38 5.49 -5.37 -8.93
N GLY A 39 6.71 -5.68 -8.49
CA GLY A 39 6.95 -6.86 -7.65
C GLY A 39 6.20 -6.81 -6.32
N ALA A 40 6.11 -5.63 -5.71
CA ALA A 40 5.32 -5.44 -4.49
C ALA A 40 3.80 -5.59 -4.72
N ARG A 41 3.29 -5.16 -5.88
CA ARG A 41 1.87 -5.38 -6.24
C ARG A 41 1.56 -6.85 -6.40
N GLU A 42 2.44 -7.62 -7.03
CA GLU A 42 2.27 -9.06 -7.20
C GLU A 42 2.14 -9.77 -5.84
N ILE A 43 2.99 -9.41 -4.87
CA ILE A 43 2.88 -9.94 -3.49
C ILE A 43 1.55 -9.54 -2.85
N CYS A 44 1.08 -8.32 -3.12
CA CYS A 44 -0.19 -7.84 -2.56
C CYS A 44 -1.40 -8.53 -3.19
N HIS A 45 -1.33 -8.99 -4.45
CA HIS A 45 -2.46 -9.52 -5.21
C HIS A 45 -3.15 -10.69 -4.51
N ASP A 46 -2.37 -11.61 -3.93
CA ASP A 46 -2.88 -12.80 -3.23
C ASP A 46 -2.98 -12.60 -1.71
N CYS A 47 -2.87 -11.35 -1.23
CA CYS A 47 -2.89 -11.04 0.19
C CYS A 47 -4.34 -11.07 0.73
N PRO A 48 -4.66 -11.92 1.74
CA PRO A 48 -6.02 -12.08 2.26
C PRO A 48 -6.55 -10.84 2.99
N VAL A 49 -5.66 -9.91 3.34
CA VAL A 49 -5.98 -8.66 4.05
C VAL A 49 -5.82 -7.43 3.15
N LEU A 50 -5.78 -7.61 1.83
CA LEU A 50 -5.59 -6.52 0.86
C LEU A 50 -6.60 -5.38 1.04
N ALA A 51 -7.88 -5.70 1.26
CA ALA A 51 -8.93 -4.70 1.49
C ALA A 51 -8.71 -3.90 2.78
N GLN A 52 -8.40 -4.60 3.89
CA GLN A 52 -8.12 -3.97 5.20
C GLN A 52 -6.85 -3.11 5.16
N CYS A 53 -5.80 -3.60 4.49
CA CYS A 53 -4.56 -2.87 4.30
C CYS A 53 -4.75 -1.59 3.47
N ARG A 54 -5.56 -1.67 2.41
CA ARG A 54 -5.92 -0.51 1.59
C ARG A 54 -6.70 0.53 2.38
N ASP A 55 -7.73 0.09 3.09
CA ASP A 55 -8.57 0.97 3.91
C ASP A 55 -7.72 1.70 4.97
N HIS A 56 -6.83 0.97 5.64
CA HIS A 56 -5.91 1.55 6.61
C HIS A 56 -5.00 2.63 6.01
N ALA A 57 -4.41 2.36 4.84
CA ALA A 57 -3.51 3.31 4.18
C ALA A 57 -4.25 4.56 3.67
N LEU A 58 -5.51 4.41 3.24
CA LEU A 58 -6.35 5.53 2.83
C LEU A 58 -6.82 6.35 4.04
N SER A 59 -7.20 5.69 5.12
CA SER A 59 -7.67 6.32 6.36
C SER A 59 -6.55 7.10 7.05
N ASN A 60 -5.34 6.52 7.12
CA ASN A 60 -4.16 7.18 7.72
C ASN A 60 -3.48 8.18 6.78
N GLY A 61 -3.76 8.13 5.47
CA GLY A 61 -3.12 8.99 4.48
C GLY A 61 -1.63 8.71 4.31
N GLU A 62 -1.23 7.43 4.32
CA GLU A 62 0.18 7.04 4.28
C GLU A 62 0.91 7.61 3.04
N PRO A 63 1.89 8.52 3.23
CA PRO A 63 2.46 9.32 2.15
C PRO A 63 3.44 8.53 1.28
N TYR A 64 3.98 7.43 1.79
CA TYR A 64 5.02 6.66 1.11
C TYR A 64 4.72 5.16 1.08
N GLY A 65 5.40 4.47 0.18
CA GLY A 65 5.34 3.01 0.05
C GLY A 65 4.08 2.45 -0.58
N ILE A 66 3.98 1.12 -0.57
CA ILE A 66 2.96 0.34 -1.26
C ILE A 66 2.06 -0.33 -0.23
N TRP A 67 0.76 -0.10 -0.36
CA TRP A 67 -0.24 -0.55 0.61
C TRP A 67 -1.43 -1.17 -0.12
N GLY A 68 -1.78 -2.42 0.19
CA GLY A 68 -2.94 -3.10 -0.42
C GLY A 68 -2.91 -3.11 -1.96
N GLY A 69 -1.72 -3.23 -2.56
CA GLY A 69 -1.48 -3.16 -4.00
C GLY A 69 -1.54 -1.76 -4.62
N MET A 70 -1.69 -0.70 -3.81
CA MET A 70 -1.67 0.70 -4.27
C MET A 70 -0.31 1.33 -4.00
N THR A 71 0.29 1.93 -5.03
CA THR A 71 1.43 2.83 -4.85
C THR A 71 0.95 4.19 -4.38
N GLU A 72 1.90 5.05 -4.00
CA GLU A 72 1.63 6.46 -3.73
C GLU A 72 0.87 7.14 -4.87
N ALA A 73 1.27 6.87 -6.13
CA ALA A 73 0.62 7.44 -7.30
C ALA A 73 -0.83 6.94 -7.45
N ASP A 74 -1.09 5.67 -7.17
CA ASP A 74 -2.45 5.11 -7.17
C ASP A 74 -3.31 5.71 -6.07
N ARG A 75 -2.77 5.90 -4.86
CA ARG A 75 -3.49 6.56 -3.76
C ARG A 75 -3.82 8.01 -4.10
N ARG A 76 -2.86 8.77 -4.64
CA ARG A 76 -3.10 10.16 -5.12
C ARG A 76 -4.15 10.20 -6.23
N ARG A 77 -4.15 9.22 -7.14
CA ARG A 77 -5.19 9.11 -8.19
C ARG A 77 -6.54 8.78 -7.57
N HIS A 78 -6.60 7.85 -6.62
CA HIS A 78 -7.83 7.43 -5.97
C HIS A 78 -8.49 8.59 -5.21
N THR A 79 -7.73 9.32 -4.39
CA THR A 79 -8.25 10.50 -3.66
C THR A 79 -8.71 11.58 -4.64
N ARG A 80 -8.00 11.80 -5.75
CA ARG A 80 -8.41 12.75 -6.80
C ARG A 80 -9.70 12.33 -7.52
N THR A 81 -9.90 11.03 -7.76
CA THR A 81 -11.14 10.51 -8.36
C THR A 81 -12.32 10.65 -7.41
N LEU A 82 -12.13 10.31 -6.12
CA LEU A 82 -13.17 10.47 -5.10
C LEU A 82 -13.65 11.93 -5.03
N ARG A 83 -12.74 12.90 -5.06
CA ARG A 83 -13.11 14.33 -5.08
C ARG A 83 -13.89 14.75 -6.32
N ARG A 84 -13.73 14.04 -7.44
CA ARG A 84 -14.32 14.39 -8.74
C ARG A 84 -15.72 13.80 -8.95
N GLY A 85 -16.09 12.75 -8.21
CA GLY A 85 -17.42 12.14 -8.25
C GLY A 85 -18.43 12.75 -7.26
N GLN A 86 -18.04 13.81 -6.54
CA GLN A 86 -18.89 14.53 -5.57
C GLN A 86 -19.40 15.87 -6.15
N HIS A 87 -19.45 15.99 -7.48
CA HIS A 87 -19.98 17.15 -8.20
C HIS A 87 -21.08 16.69 -9.15
#